data_AF-A0A7K3MAX4-F1
#
_entry.id   AF-A0A7K3MAX4-F1
#
_cell.length_a   1.000
_cell.length_b   1.000
_cell.length_c   1.000
_cell.angle_alpha   90.00
_cell.angle_beta   90.00
_cell.angle_gamma   90.00
#
_symmetry.space_group_name_H-M   'P 1'
#
loop_
_entity.id
_entity.type
_entity.pdbx_description
1 polymer ?
#
loop_
_entity_poly.entity_id
_entity_poly.type
_entity_poly.pdbx_seq_one_letter_code
_entity_poly.pdbx_strand_id
1 'polypeptide(L)'
;MRLRGAGPALLGVALLLTACGSDDADDPAAVAPTAEEEDRDDDHEHEDDHDHEDESGETLGATEVDAPVTRLLVADGEAGEVAVVEPGTGEVIEVIDIPAPEMYPTMLATTEGDRYGFAVMPDRDLAQAIDVGVWSVDHGDHFHYYVAAPAQLAEYPGGGPSHVVTHSGQTAIFFDDDGEFQVLSAADIAQGAEGTVIATDAPHHGVAVPWGEDRFIASAYGDTDPDDTTLPPEVVVQDADGEVVESGFPECPGLHGEVALGDTVAFACADGIVVLEEHGDHFDGHKLEYPDDDGRSGTLRTASGLDVLVGNYSAEAMLVIDPAEHEVTLVDLPDAFSTFAVSAYDDGRLLGMSADGTLHAVALDSGEITSVASVTEAYDEDAEWSDPTPQVAVGGGALVYVTDPAAGQVHEVDLDGEAVTQSLDVGGTPFHVAAFGG
;
A
#
# COMPACT_ATOMS: atom_id res chain seq x y z
N MET A 1 33.56 42.32 15.38
CA MET A 1 34.60 43.34 15.07
C MET A 1 34.97 43.17 13.59
N ARG A 2 34.82 44.23 12.79
CA ARG A 2 34.90 44.27 11.32
C ARG A 2 36.27 43.88 10.76
N LEU A 3 36.31 43.33 9.53
CA LEU A 3 37.11 43.75 8.33
C LEU A 3 37.06 42.59 7.29
N ARG A 4 36.39 42.64 6.12
CA ARG A 4 36.52 43.42 4.86
C ARG A 4 37.78 43.19 4.00
N GLY A 5 37.54 42.80 2.73
CA GLY A 5 38.29 43.16 1.50
C GLY A 5 39.39 42.19 1.06
N ALA A 6 39.71 41.96 -0.22
CA ALA A 6 39.29 42.50 -1.51
C ALA A 6 39.95 41.65 -2.65
N GLY A 7 39.34 41.56 -3.84
CA GLY A 7 40.00 41.10 -5.08
C GLY A 7 41.11 42.06 -5.57
N PRO A 8 41.91 41.73 -6.60
CA PRO A 8 41.44 41.87 -8.00
C PRO A 8 42.12 41.01 -9.12
N ALA A 9 41.46 40.98 -10.29
CA ALA A 9 41.96 41.21 -11.67
C ALA A 9 42.94 40.26 -12.44
N LEU A 10 42.41 39.80 -13.59
CA LEU A 10 42.92 39.86 -14.98
C LEU A 10 44.29 39.27 -15.36
N LEU A 11 44.30 38.31 -16.31
CA LEU A 11 44.91 38.49 -17.65
C LEU A 11 44.53 37.35 -18.60
N GLY A 12 43.99 37.69 -19.77
CA GLY A 12 43.80 36.75 -20.88
C GLY A 12 45.01 36.68 -21.81
N VAL A 13 45.12 35.60 -22.57
CA VAL A 13 45.84 35.54 -23.86
C VAL A 13 45.06 34.62 -24.79
N ALA A 14 44.60 35.20 -25.90
CA ALA A 14 44.12 34.51 -27.08
C ALA A 14 45.30 34.14 -28.00
N LEU A 15 45.21 33.00 -28.68
CA LEU A 15 46.01 32.73 -29.89
C LEU A 15 45.14 31.96 -30.89
N LEU A 16 44.76 32.69 -31.94
CA LEU A 16 44.17 32.26 -33.20
C LEU A 16 45.26 31.71 -34.14
N LEU A 17 44.89 30.73 -34.97
CA LEU A 17 45.35 30.45 -36.35
C LEU A 17 44.29 29.49 -36.95
N THR A 18 43.25 29.91 -37.69
CA THR A 18 43.16 30.18 -39.16
C THR A 18 44.01 29.22 -40.01
N ALA A 19 43.61 28.66 -41.16
CA ALA A 19 42.48 28.75 -42.11
C ALA A 19 42.86 27.75 -43.26
N CYS A 20 42.03 26.97 -43.94
CA CYS A 20 41.05 27.25 -45.03
C CYS A 20 41.27 26.25 -46.19
N GLY A 21 40.18 25.96 -46.92
CA GLY A 21 40.17 25.36 -48.26
C GLY A 21 38.92 24.48 -48.49
N SER A 22 37.71 25.05 -48.68
CA SER A 22 37.11 25.59 -49.93
C SER A 22 36.58 24.49 -50.86
N ASP A 23 35.44 24.56 -51.55
CA ASP A 23 34.19 25.36 -51.58
C ASP A 23 33.40 24.78 -52.78
N ASP A 24 32.08 24.95 -52.81
CA ASP A 24 31.13 25.02 -53.95
C ASP A 24 29.76 24.47 -53.47
N ALA A 25 28.82 25.30 -53.01
CA ALA A 25 27.82 26.08 -53.78
C ALA A 25 26.79 25.16 -54.50
N ASP A 26 25.46 25.30 -54.44
CA ASP A 26 24.56 26.43 -54.19
C ASP A 26 23.13 25.88 -53.89
N ASP A 27 22.34 26.68 -53.18
CA ASP A 27 20.91 26.57 -52.79
C ASP A 27 19.97 26.81 -54.03
N PRO A 28 18.62 27.03 -54.00
CA PRO A 28 17.54 26.73 -53.04
C PRO A 28 16.21 26.20 -53.65
N ALA A 29 15.30 25.83 -52.75
CA ALA A 29 13.82 26.05 -52.71
C ALA A 29 12.86 25.58 -53.83
N ALA A 30 11.84 24.85 -53.34
CA ALA A 30 10.39 24.91 -53.59
C ALA A 30 9.82 24.73 -55.02
N VAL A 31 8.63 24.10 -55.08
CA VAL A 31 7.42 24.53 -55.81
C VAL A 31 6.49 23.32 -56.04
N ALA A 32 5.25 23.42 -55.53
CA ALA A 32 4.08 22.68 -56.00
C ALA A 32 3.63 23.19 -57.37
N PRO A 33 2.85 22.44 -58.17
CA PRO A 33 1.52 23.00 -58.51
C PRO A 33 0.38 21.98 -58.66
N THR A 34 -0.80 22.57 -58.77
CA THR A 34 -2.20 22.11 -58.71
C THR A 34 -2.83 21.60 -60.02
N ALA A 35 -4.05 21.04 -59.86
CA ALA A 35 -5.24 20.98 -60.76
C ALA A 35 -5.47 19.60 -61.44
N GLU A 36 -6.66 19.00 -61.58
CA GLU A 36 -8.08 19.42 -61.50
C GLU A 36 -8.97 18.25 -61.01
N GLU A 37 -10.23 18.60 -60.71
CA GLU A 37 -11.34 17.81 -60.14
C GLU A 37 -11.79 16.58 -60.96
N GLU A 38 -12.18 15.51 -60.26
CA GLU A 38 -13.33 14.67 -60.64
C GLU A 38 -13.99 14.12 -59.37
N ASP A 39 -15.29 14.41 -59.25
CA ASP A 39 -16.22 13.94 -58.23
C ASP A 39 -16.18 12.41 -58.06
N ARG A 40 -16.17 11.95 -56.82
CA ARG A 40 -16.87 10.72 -56.39
C ARG A 40 -17.05 10.73 -54.88
N ASP A 41 -18.32 10.89 -54.50
CA ASP A 41 -18.87 10.44 -53.24
C ASP A 41 -18.48 8.98 -53.00
N ASP A 42 -17.85 8.71 -51.86
CA ASP A 42 -17.94 7.42 -51.19
C ASP A 42 -17.94 7.72 -49.69
N ASP A 43 -19.16 7.79 -49.15
CA ASP A 43 -19.45 7.67 -47.73
C ASP A 43 -18.90 6.32 -47.25
N HIS A 44 -17.79 6.35 -46.52
CA HIS A 44 -17.39 5.25 -45.66
C HIS A 44 -17.56 5.72 -44.22
N GLU A 45 -18.79 5.51 -43.74
CA GLU A 45 -19.07 5.27 -42.33
C GLU A 45 -18.20 4.08 -41.91
N HIS A 46 -17.04 4.38 -41.30
CA HIS A 46 -16.31 3.41 -40.51
C HIS A 46 -17.01 3.36 -39.15
N GLU A 47 -18.09 2.57 -39.09
CA GLU A 47 -18.46 1.87 -37.85
C GLU A 47 -17.33 0.86 -37.59
N ASP A 48 -16.24 1.34 -36.99
CA ASP A 48 -15.28 0.47 -36.34
C ASP A 48 -15.90 0.09 -34.99
N ASP A 49 -16.83 -0.87 -35.02
CA ASP A 49 -17.22 -1.68 -33.87
C ASP A 49 -15.95 -2.46 -33.46
N HIS A 50 -15.13 -1.81 -32.64
CA HIS A 50 -14.18 -2.49 -31.80
C HIS A 50 -14.97 -3.08 -30.64
N ASP A 51 -15.57 -4.24 -30.88
CA ASP A 51 -15.83 -5.23 -29.83
C ASP A 51 -14.44 -5.61 -29.28
N HIS A 52 -13.95 -4.82 -28.32
CA HIS A 52 -13.04 -5.36 -27.35
C HIS A 52 -13.83 -6.45 -26.65
N GLU A 53 -13.37 -7.70 -26.79
CA GLU A 53 -13.86 -8.79 -25.95
C GLU A 53 -13.52 -8.40 -24.52
N ASP A 54 -14.45 -7.68 -23.90
CA ASP A 54 -14.42 -7.34 -22.50
C ASP A 54 -14.18 -8.65 -21.74
N GLU A 55 -13.36 -8.60 -20.69
CA GLU A 55 -13.71 -9.40 -19.52
C GLU A 55 -15.01 -8.80 -18.93
N SER A 56 -16.09 -8.91 -19.70
CA SER A 56 -17.40 -8.40 -19.37
C SER A 56 -17.76 -8.97 -18.01
N GLY A 57 -18.19 -8.11 -17.09
CA GLY A 57 -18.72 -8.54 -15.80
C GLY A 57 -19.73 -9.69 -15.92
N GLU A 58 -20.42 -9.82 -17.05
CA GLU A 58 -21.31 -10.95 -17.37
C GLU A 58 -20.64 -12.34 -17.24
N THR A 59 -19.36 -12.50 -17.60
CA THR A 59 -18.66 -13.80 -17.45
C THR A 59 -18.34 -14.17 -16.00
N LEU A 60 -18.31 -13.20 -15.09
CA LEU A 60 -18.06 -13.39 -13.66
C LEU A 60 -19.33 -13.28 -12.80
N GLY A 61 -20.50 -13.12 -13.43
CA GLY A 61 -21.77 -12.87 -12.72
C GLY A 61 -21.84 -11.48 -12.07
N ALA A 62 -20.99 -10.55 -12.52
CA ALA A 62 -20.96 -9.17 -12.09
C ALA A 62 -22.01 -8.32 -12.81
N THR A 63 -22.47 -7.28 -12.12
CA THR A 63 -23.33 -6.23 -12.66
C THR A 63 -22.54 -4.93 -12.68
N GLU A 64 -22.48 -4.29 -13.84
CA GLU A 64 -21.93 -2.93 -13.96
C GLU A 64 -22.88 -1.92 -13.28
N VAL A 65 -22.32 -0.96 -12.55
CA VAL A 65 -23.05 0.08 -11.82
C VAL A 65 -22.47 1.47 -12.12
N ASP A 66 -23.30 2.51 -11.98
CA ASP A 66 -22.94 3.88 -12.38
C ASP A 66 -21.97 4.61 -11.41
N ALA A 67 -21.63 3.99 -10.27
CA ALA A 67 -20.82 4.58 -9.21
C ALA A 67 -20.10 3.49 -8.40
N PRO A 68 -18.94 3.80 -7.78
CA PRO A 68 -18.23 2.84 -6.94
C PRO A 68 -19.09 2.41 -5.73
N VAL A 69 -18.92 1.15 -5.32
CA VAL A 69 -19.59 0.57 -4.15
C VAL A 69 -18.54 0.14 -3.15
N THR A 70 -18.63 0.68 -1.94
CA THR A 70 -17.74 0.32 -0.85
C THR A 70 -18.20 -0.97 -0.18
N ARG A 71 -17.27 -1.87 0.10
CA ARG A 71 -17.47 -3.03 0.97
C ARG A 71 -16.38 -3.11 2.03
N LEU A 72 -16.71 -3.66 3.18
CA LEU A 72 -15.78 -3.93 4.26
C LEU A 72 -15.60 -5.43 4.41
N LEU A 73 -14.36 -5.87 4.59
CA LEU A 73 -14.08 -7.13 5.27
C LEU A 73 -13.89 -6.84 6.75
N VAL A 74 -14.57 -7.60 7.60
CA VAL A 74 -14.48 -7.46 9.06
C VAL A 74 -14.22 -8.85 9.65
N ALA A 75 -13.00 -9.06 10.15
CA ALA A 75 -12.64 -10.30 10.83
C ALA A 75 -13.11 -10.25 12.29
N ASP A 76 -13.77 -11.31 12.75
CA ASP A 76 -14.10 -11.45 14.16
C ASP A 76 -12.83 -11.77 14.98
N GLY A 77 -12.68 -11.12 16.13
CA GLY A 77 -11.53 -11.27 17.01
C GLY A 77 -11.54 -12.56 17.84
N GLU A 78 -12.67 -13.27 17.92
CA GLU A 78 -12.82 -14.49 18.72
C GLU A 78 -13.42 -15.66 17.93
N ALA A 79 -14.35 -15.38 17.02
CA ALA A 79 -15.00 -16.36 16.16
C ALA A 79 -14.19 -16.62 14.88
N GLY A 80 -14.42 -17.78 14.28
CA GLY A 80 -13.85 -18.14 12.98
C GLY A 80 -14.71 -17.62 11.83
N GLU A 81 -14.88 -16.31 11.76
CA GLU A 81 -15.79 -15.68 10.79
C GLU A 81 -15.18 -14.38 10.24
N VAL A 82 -15.36 -14.16 8.93
CA VAL A 82 -15.11 -12.86 8.28
C VAL A 82 -16.40 -12.39 7.64
N ALA A 83 -16.93 -11.26 8.09
CA ALA A 83 -18.12 -10.64 7.52
C ALA A 83 -17.75 -9.74 6.33
N VAL A 84 -18.55 -9.81 5.27
CA VAL A 84 -18.55 -8.81 4.20
C VAL A 84 -19.72 -7.87 4.44
N VAL A 85 -19.44 -6.60 4.65
CA VAL A 85 -20.44 -5.57 4.99
C VAL A 85 -20.52 -4.56 3.86
N GLU A 86 -21.73 -4.12 3.49
CA GLU A 86 -21.95 -3.06 2.51
C GLU A 86 -22.53 -1.82 3.23
N PRO A 87 -21.68 -0.84 3.61
CA PRO A 87 -22.13 0.33 4.40
C PRO A 87 -23.25 1.13 3.74
N GLY A 88 -23.29 1.18 2.40
CA GLY A 88 -24.32 1.90 1.66
C GLY A 88 -25.74 1.36 1.86
N THR A 89 -25.89 0.07 2.20
CA THR A 89 -27.17 -0.57 2.51
C THR A 89 -27.36 -0.83 4.00
N GLY A 90 -26.26 -0.87 4.76
CA GLY A 90 -26.26 -1.23 6.17
C GLY A 90 -26.33 -2.75 6.42
N GLU A 91 -26.08 -3.57 5.39
CA GLU A 91 -26.26 -5.02 5.46
C GLU A 91 -24.93 -5.77 5.57
N VAL A 92 -24.91 -6.80 6.41
CA VAL A 92 -23.94 -7.90 6.30
C VAL A 92 -24.41 -8.79 5.15
N ILE A 93 -23.69 -8.77 4.04
CA ILE A 93 -24.12 -9.42 2.80
C ILE A 93 -23.59 -10.85 2.65
N GLU A 94 -22.50 -11.18 3.34
CA GLU A 94 -21.91 -12.53 3.39
C GLU A 94 -21.16 -12.73 4.70
N VAL A 95 -21.09 -13.97 5.19
CA VAL A 95 -20.25 -14.36 6.33
C VAL A 95 -19.46 -15.60 5.93
N ILE A 96 -18.15 -15.46 5.88
CA ILE A 96 -17.23 -16.51 5.46
C ILE A 96 -16.71 -17.23 6.70
N ASP A 97 -16.95 -18.54 6.77
CA ASP A 97 -16.41 -19.40 7.82
C ASP A 97 -14.90 -19.62 7.59
N ILE A 98 -14.11 -19.33 8.61
CA ILE A 98 -12.67 -19.60 8.68
C ILE A 98 -12.34 -20.33 10.00
N PRO A 99 -11.14 -20.93 10.16
CA PRO A 99 -10.70 -21.37 11.48
C PRO A 99 -10.68 -20.22 12.49
N ALA A 100 -11.23 -20.42 13.69
CA ALA A 100 -11.20 -19.40 14.74
C ALA A 100 -9.76 -19.11 15.22
N PRO A 101 -9.42 -17.87 15.58
CA PRO A 101 -8.12 -17.53 16.16
C PRO A 101 -7.90 -18.26 17.49
N GLU A 102 -6.65 -18.58 17.83
CA GLU A 102 -6.26 -19.20 19.11
C GLU A 102 -5.38 -18.28 19.95
N MET A 103 -4.21 -17.91 19.43
CA MET A 103 -3.20 -17.07 20.08
C MET A 103 -3.09 -15.70 19.40
N TYR A 104 -3.22 -15.66 18.08
CA TYR A 104 -3.10 -14.43 17.31
C TYR A 104 -4.41 -14.13 16.58
N PRO A 105 -4.79 -12.85 16.44
CA PRO A 105 -6.00 -12.49 15.73
C PRO A 105 -5.87 -12.80 14.24
N THR A 106 -7.01 -12.96 13.58
CA THR A 106 -7.08 -12.96 12.12
C THR A 106 -6.78 -11.55 11.61
N MET A 107 -5.65 -11.39 10.93
CA MET A 107 -5.28 -10.14 10.28
C MET A 107 -5.93 -10.05 8.90
N LEU A 108 -6.11 -8.84 8.38
CA LEU A 108 -6.59 -8.61 7.02
C LEU A 108 -5.51 -7.91 6.18
N ALA A 109 -5.40 -8.33 4.92
CA ALA A 109 -4.60 -7.67 3.91
C ALA A 109 -5.42 -7.44 2.64
N THR A 110 -5.11 -6.37 1.91
CA THR A 110 -5.74 -6.01 0.65
C THR A 110 -4.78 -6.21 -0.52
N THR A 111 -5.33 -6.42 -1.71
CA THR A 111 -4.58 -6.49 -2.97
C THR A 111 -4.70 -5.19 -3.75
N GLU A 112 -3.79 -4.95 -4.70
CA GLU A 112 -3.97 -3.88 -5.67
C GLU A 112 -5.30 -4.01 -6.43
N GLY A 113 -5.95 -2.88 -6.69
CA GLY A 113 -7.26 -2.82 -7.36
C GLY A 113 -8.46 -3.10 -6.44
N ASP A 114 -8.23 -3.25 -5.13
CA ASP A 114 -9.25 -3.30 -4.09
C ASP A 114 -10.39 -4.30 -4.34
N ARG A 115 -10.06 -5.45 -4.93
CA ARG A 115 -11.02 -6.54 -5.19
C ARG A 115 -10.84 -7.75 -4.29
N TYR A 116 -9.60 -8.17 -4.09
CA TYR A 116 -9.29 -9.35 -3.27
C TYR A 116 -8.70 -8.92 -1.94
N GLY A 117 -9.08 -9.63 -0.89
CA GLY A 117 -8.48 -9.54 0.43
C GLY A 117 -8.02 -10.90 0.92
N PHE A 118 -7.16 -10.91 1.92
CA PHE A 118 -6.72 -12.10 2.62
C PHE A 118 -7.08 -12.02 4.09
N ALA A 119 -7.66 -13.10 4.63
CA ALA A 119 -7.69 -13.36 6.05
C ALA A 119 -6.46 -14.19 6.42
N VAL A 120 -5.52 -13.59 7.15
CA VAL A 120 -4.23 -14.17 7.50
C VAL A 120 -4.31 -14.69 8.93
N MET A 121 -4.08 -15.98 9.12
CA MET A 121 -4.21 -16.68 10.40
C MET A 121 -2.89 -17.36 10.78
N PRO A 122 -1.96 -16.63 11.42
CA PRO A 122 -0.60 -17.12 11.70
C PRO A 122 -0.59 -18.42 12.52
N ASP A 123 -1.43 -18.49 13.55
CA ASP A 123 -1.54 -19.66 14.45
C ASP A 123 -2.34 -20.84 13.85
N ARG A 124 -2.83 -20.67 12.63
CA ARG A 124 -3.50 -21.70 11.82
C ARG A 124 -2.68 -22.17 10.64
N ASP A 125 -1.50 -21.60 10.41
CA ASP A 125 -0.64 -21.88 9.25
C ASP A 125 -1.41 -21.70 7.92
N LEU A 126 -2.21 -20.63 7.82
CA LEU A 126 -3.18 -20.47 6.74
C LEU A 126 -3.47 -19.00 6.39
N ALA A 127 -3.48 -18.68 5.10
CA ALA A 127 -4.12 -17.49 4.55
C ALA A 127 -5.31 -17.87 3.66
N GLN A 128 -6.45 -17.21 3.84
CA GLN A 128 -7.67 -17.42 3.06
C GLN A 128 -7.88 -16.23 2.11
N ALA A 129 -7.87 -16.46 0.80
CA ALA A 129 -8.24 -15.42 -0.17
C ALA A 129 -9.77 -15.25 -0.25
N ILE A 130 -10.20 -14.01 -0.41
CA ILE A 130 -11.61 -13.60 -0.46
C ILE A 130 -11.79 -12.61 -1.62
N ASP A 131 -12.75 -12.88 -2.52
CA ASP A 131 -13.25 -11.88 -3.46
C ASP A 131 -14.34 -11.08 -2.75
N VAL A 132 -14.11 -9.78 -2.54
CA VAL A 132 -15.11 -8.92 -1.90
C VAL A 132 -16.25 -8.56 -2.85
N GLY A 133 -16.12 -8.86 -4.14
CA GLY A 133 -17.15 -8.71 -5.15
C GLY A 133 -17.38 -7.26 -5.57
N VAL A 134 -16.41 -6.37 -5.39
CA VAL A 134 -16.43 -5.00 -5.93
C VAL A 134 -15.08 -4.71 -6.57
N TRP A 135 -15.07 -4.04 -7.73
CA TRP A 135 -13.87 -3.55 -8.37
C TRP A 135 -14.19 -2.45 -9.38
N SER A 136 -13.16 -1.70 -9.75
CA SER A 136 -13.21 -0.70 -10.81
C SER A 136 -12.27 -1.08 -11.95
N VAL A 137 -12.60 -0.65 -13.16
CA VAL A 137 -11.75 -0.78 -14.34
C VAL A 137 -11.52 0.62 -14.89
N ASP A 138 -10.25 1.06 -14.88
CA ASP A 138 -9.84 2.34 -15.42
C ASP A 138 -9.66 2.26 -16.95
N HIS A 139 -10.33 3.16 -17.68
CA HIS A 139 -10.16 3.36 -19.11
C HIS A 139 -9.40 4.66 -19.45
N GLY A 140 -8.87 5.35 -18.44
CA GLY A 140 -8.08 6.57 -18.50
C GLY A 140 -8.92 7.85 -18.46
N ASP A 141 -10.04 7.91 -19.18
CA ASP A 141 -10.96 9.05 -19.14
C ASP A 141 -12.22 8.80 -18.29
N HIS A 142 -12.49 7.54 -17.96
CA HIS A 142 -13.58 7.12 -17.08
C HIS A 142 -13.26 5.77 -16.43
N PHE A 143 -14.08 5.42 -15.44
CA PHE A 143 -14.07 4.10 -14.81
C PHE A 143 -15.39 3.38 -15.09
N HIS A 144 -15.32 2.06 -15.24
CA HIS A 144 -16.47 1.18 -15.06
C HIS A 144 -16.39 0.54 -13.68
N TYR A 145 -17.53 0.43 -13.00
CA TYR A 145 -17.63 -0.13 -11.66
C TYR A 145 -18.46 -1.40 -11.70
N TYR A 146 -18.00 -2.44 -11.03
CA TYR A 146 -18.64 -3.74 -11.05
C TYR A 146 -18.94 -4.22 -9.64
N VAL A 147 -20.10 -4.88 -9.50
CA VAL A 147 -20.54 -5.52 -8.28
C VAL A 147 -20.91 -6.98 -8.58
N ALA A 148 -20.36 -7.90 -7.81
CA ALA A 148 -20.69 -9.32 -7.80
C ALA A 148 -21.03 -9.77 -6.37
N ALA A 149 -21.47 -11.03 -6.20
CA ALA A 149 -21.56 -11.63 -4.88
C ALA A 149 -20.13 -11.85 -4.32
N PRO A 150 -19.88 -11.60 -3.02
CA PRO A 150 -18.62 -12.00 -2.40
C PRO A 150 -18.40 -13.51 -2.49
N ALA A 151 -17.15 -13.95 -2.50
CA ALA A 151 -16.81 -15.36 -2.58
C ALA A 151 -15.56 -15.70 -1.74
N GLN A 152 -15.65 -16.81 -1.00
CA GLN A 152 -14.49 -17.48 -0.45
C GLN A 152 -13.71 -18.16 -1.59
N LEU A 153 -12.43 -17.84 -1.73
CA LEU A 153 -11.55 -18.38 -2.78
C LEU A 153 -10.64 -19.48 -2.21
N ALA A 154 -9.48 -19.69 -2.83
CA ALA A 154 -8.51 -20.68 -2.38
C ALA A 154 -7.85 -20.32 -1.04
N GLU A 155 -7.41 -21.38 -0.37
CA GLU A 155 -6.58 -21.37 0.83
C GLU A 155 -5.10 -21.50 0.44
N TYR A 156 -4.24 -20.78 1.15
CA TYR A 156 -2.80 -20.75 0.99
C TYR A 156 -2.13 -21.20 2.30
N PRO A 157 -1.88 -22.51 2.46
CA PRO A 157 -1.27 -23.05 3.67
C PRO A 157 0.25 -22.85 3.68
N GLY A 158 0.81 -22.58 4.86
CA GLY A 158 2.24 -22.45 5.11
C GLY A 158 2.47 -22.02 6.56
N GLY A 159 3.66 -22.25 7.10
CA GLY A 159 3.96 -22.04 8.51
C GLY A 159 3.98 -20.56 8.89
N GLY A 160 3.12 -20.15 9.82
CA GLY A 160 3.09 -18.78 10.36
C GLY A 160 3.01 -17.68 9.29
N PRO A 161 1.96 -17.62 8.44
CA PRO A 161 1.82 -16.53 7.48
C PRO A 161 1.72 -15.19 8.22
N SER A 162 2.46 -14.19 7.75
CA SER A 162 2.61 -12.90 8.42
C SER A 162 2.34 -11.72 7.48
N HIS A 163 3.38 -11.12 6.91
CA HIS A 163 3.32 -10.02 5.97
C HIS A 163 2.71 -10.47 4.64
N VAL A 164 1.67 -9.75 4.21
CA VAL A 164 1.06 -9.88 2.88
C VAL A 164 1.22 -8.55 2.17
N VAL A 165 2.11 -8.52 1.18
CA VAL A 165 2.51 -7.28 0.50
C VAL A 165 2.11 -7.35 -0.96
N THR A 166 1.55 -6.26 -1.47
CA THR A 166 1.18 -6.14 -2.87
C THR A 166 1.96 -5.01 -3.52
N HIS A 167 2.44 -5.27 -4.73
CA HIS A 167 3.07 -4.29 -5.61
C HIS A 167 3.13 -4.88 -7.02
N SER A 168 3.17 -4.05 -8.06
CA SER A 168 3.33 -4.48 -9.46
C SER A 168 2.30 -5.53 -9.92
N GLY A 169 1.05 -5.46 -9.42
CA GLY A 169 -0.03 -6.39 -9.76
C GLY A 169 0.12 -7.79 -9.15
N GLN A 170 1.07 -7.97 -8.23
CA GLN A 170 1.35 -9.22 -7.54
C GLN A 170 1.13 -9.06 -6.03
N THR A 171 0.96 -10.18 -5.35
CA THR A 171 0.85 -10.27 -3.90
C THR A 171 1.79 -11.35 -3.39
N ALA A 172 2.67 -11.01 -2.45
CA ALA A 172 3.53 -11.95 -1.74
C ALA A 172 2.98 -12.20 -0.32
N ILE A 173 2.83 -13.46 0.05
CA ILE A 173 2.50 -13.91 1.41
C ILE A 173 3.78 -14.49 2.00
N PHE A 174 4.31 -13.89 3.06
CA PHE A 174 5.49 -14.39 3.76
C PHE A 174 5.09 -15.44 4.80
N PHE A 175 5.81 -16.56 4.86
CA PHE A 175 5.60 -17.65 5.81
C PHE A 175 6.80 -17.77 6.75
N ASP A 176 6.65 -17.25 7.97
CA ASP A 176 7.77 -17.01 8.89
C ASP A 176 8.51 -18.31 9.26
N ASP A 177 7.75 -19.36 9.56
CA ASP A 177 8.29 -20.63 10.05
C ASP A 177 8.93 -21.47 8.94
N ASP A 178 8.56 -21.21 7.69
CA ASP A 178 9.10 -21.90 6.52
C ASP A 178 10.30 -21.17 5.91
N GLY A 179 10.39 -19.84 6.09
CA GLY A 179 11.44 -19.02 5.49
C GLY A 179 11.29 -18.88 3.99
N GLU A 180 10.05 -18.78 3.52
CA GLU A 180 9.70 -18.62 2.12
C GLU A 180 8.51 -17.67 1.98
N PHE A 181 8.28 -17.18 0.77
CA PHE A 181 7.11 -16.41 0.43
C PHE A 181 6.45 -16.93 -0.85
N GLN A 182 5.13 -16.85 -0.88
CA GLN A 182 4.32 -17.27 -2.02
C GLN A 182 3.81 -16.05 -2.77
N VAL A 183 4.11 -15.99 -4.06
CA VAL A 183 3.75 -14.90 -4.97
C VAL A 183 2.57 -15.31 -5.82
N LEU A 184 1.54 -14.46 -5.82
CA LEU A 184 0.29 -14.64 -6.54
C LEU A 184 0.05 -13.44 -7.44
N SER A 185 -0.23 -13.66 -8.71
CA SER A 185 -0.84 -12.63 -9.56
C SER A 185 -2.34 -12.50 -9.25
N ALA A 186 -2.96 -11.40 -9.66
CA ALA A 186 -4.43 -11.28 -9.61
C ALA A 186 -5.14 -12.45 -10.31
N ALA A 187 -4.56 -12.98 -11.39
CA ALA A 187 -5.09 -14.14 -12.11
C ALA A 187 -4.95 -15.45 -11.31
N ASP A 188 -3.88 -15.60 -10.52
CA ASP A 188 -3.70 -16.76 -9.64
C ASP A 188 -4.74 -16.73 -8.53
N ILE A 189 -4.98 -15.57 -7.90
CA ILE A 189 -5.99 -15.40 -6.86
C ILE A 189 -7.38 -15.72 -7.43
N ALA A 190 -7.74 -15.14 -8.58
CA ALA A 190 -9.02 -15.35 -9.23
C ALA A 190 -9.30 -16.83 -9.57
N GLN A 191 -8.26 -17.58 -9.93
CA GLN A 191 -8.36 -18.99 -10.32
C GLN A 191 -8.10 -19.97 -9.17
N GLY A 192 -7.67 -19.47 -8.00
CA GLY A 192 -7.21 -20.31 -6.90
C GLY A 192 -5.98 -21.15 -7.25
N ALA A 193 -5.06 -20.58 -8.03
CA ALA A 193 -3.80 -21.22 -8.38
C ALA A 193 -2.78 -21.12 -7.23
N GLU A 194 -1.80 -22.02 -7.22
CA GLU A 194 -0.76 -22.09 -6.19
C GLU A 194 0.30 -20.97 -6.29
N GLY A 195 0.35 -20.21 -7.38
CA GLY A 195 1.38 -19.19 -7.56
C GLY A 195 2.81 -19.75 -7.60
N THR A 196 3.78 -18.93 -7.19
CA THR A 196 5.21 -19.28 -7.14
C THR A 196 5.73 -19.16 -5.71
N VAL A 197 6.43 -20.18 -5.22
CA VAL A 197 7.06 -20.16 -3.88
C VAL A 197 8.55 -19.90 -4.04
N ILE A 198 9.07 -18.93 -3.27
CA ILE A 198 10.46 -18.50 -3.32
C ILE A 198 11.04 -18.55 -1.90
N ALA A 199 12.16 -19.26 -1.76
CA ALA A 199 12.83 -19.41 -0.47
C ALA A 199 13.75 -18.22 -0.16
N THR A 200 13.81 -17.87 1.13
CA THR A 200 14.82 -16.98 1.70
C THR A 200 16.01 -17.78 2.25
N ASP A 201 16.94 -17.11 2.93
CA ASP A 201 18.14 -17.76 3.48
C ASP A 201 17.89 -18.58 4.74
N ALA A 202 16.85 -18.26 5.53
CA ALA A 202 16.39 -19.04 6.68
C ALA A 202 14.96 -18.62 7.11
N PRO A 203 14.24 -19.44 7.90
CA PRO A 203 13.00 -19.03 8.59
C PRO A 203 13.20 -17.80 9.49
N HIS A 204 12.30 -16.83 9.38
CA HIS A 204 12.29 -15.58 10.16
C HIS A 204 10.96 -14.84 10.04
N HIS A 205 10.68 -13.94 10.98
CA HIS A 205 9.63 -12.95 10.80
C HIS A 205 10.08 -11.90 9.77
N GLY A 206 9.59 -12.05 8.55
CA GLY A 206 10.16 -11.41 7.37
C GLY A 206 9.12 -10.78 6.46
N VAL A 207 9.61 -10.23 5.35
CA VAL A 207 8.80 -9.55 4.36
C VAL A 207 9.40 -9.75 2.97
N ALA A 208 8.53 -9.83 1.96
CA ALA A 208 8.90 -9.82 0.56
C ALA A 208 7.98 -8.87 -0.20
N VAL A 209 8.57 -7.95 -0.97
CA VAL A 209 7.85 -6.98 -1.80
C VAL A 209 8.02 -7.39 -3.26
N PRO A 210 6.94 -7.78 -3.96
CA PRO A 210 7.01 -8.00 -5.41
C PRO A 210 7.50 -6.74 -6.13
N TRP A 211 8.25 -6.91 -7.22
CA TRP A 211 8.72 -5.78 -8.01
C TRP A 211 8.82 -6.17 -9.49
N GLY A 212 8.07 -5.47 -10.34
CA GLY A 212 7.96 -5.86 -11.75
C GLY A 212 7.36 -7.26 -11.92
N GLU A 213 7.87 -8.04 -12.88
CA GLU A 213 7.33 -9.38 -13.19
C GLU A 213 8.06 -10.52 -12.45
N ASP A 214 9.36 -10.36 -12.15
CA ASP A 214 10.24 -11.45 -11.72
C ASP A 214 11.30 -11.05 -10.68
N ARG A 215 11.13 -9.92 -9.99
CA ARG A 215 12.01 -9.45 -8.91
C ARG A 215 11.24 -9.34 -7.60
N PHE A 216 11.92 -9.62 -6.50
CA PHE A 216 11.35 -9.59 -5.16
C PHE A 216 12.37 -8.98 -4.19
N ILE A 217 11.98 -7.92 -3.50
CA ILE A 217 12.80 -7.29 -2.47
C ILE A 217 12.45 -7.97 -1.14
N ALA A 218 13.33 -8.82 -0.65
CA ALA A 218 13.07 -9.68 0.50
C ALA A 218 14.02 -9.38 1.66
N SER A 219 13.52 -9.53 2.88
CA SER A 219 14.37 -9.53 4.08
C SER A 219 15.25 -10.78 4.13
N ALA A 220 16.45 -10.63 4.70
CA ALA A 220 17.42 -11.72 4.84
C ALA A 220 18.26 -11.54 6.12
N TYR A 221 18.81 -12.64 6.63
CA TYR A 221 19.82 -12.58 7.69
C TYR A 221 21.24 -12.32 7.18
N GLY A 222 21.52 -12.73 5.94
CA GLY A 222 22.85 -12.63 5.35
C GLY A 222 23.87 -13.44 6.15
N ASP A 223 24.91 -12.78 6.66
CA ASP A 223 25.94 -13.41 7.50
C ASP A 223 25.58 -13.43 9.00
N THR A 224 24.39 -12.93 9.37
CA THR A 224 23.91 -12.90 10.76
C THR A 224 23.44 -14.29 11.20
N ASP A 225 23.91 -14.77 12.35
CA ASP A 225 23.46 -16.04 12.94
C ASP A 225 22.17 -15.80 13.73
N PRO A 226 21.01 -16.31 13.30
CA PRO A 226 19.74 -15.99 13.92
C PRO A 226 19.51 -16.77 15.22
N ASP A 227 18.77 -16.16 16.14
CA ASP A 227 18.08 -16.84 17.23
C ASP A 227 16.56 -16.61 17.14
N ASP A 228 15.79 -17.25 18.03
CA ASP A 228 14.32 -17.22 18.05
C ASP A 228 13.70 -15.79 18.14
N THR A 229 14.51 -14.75 18.41
CA THR A 229 14.05 -13.36 18.57
C THR A 229 14.72 -12.37 17.63
N THR A 230 15.64 -12.85 16.79
CA THR A 230 16.43 -12.00 15.91
C THR A 230 15.57 -11.61 14.72
N LEU A 231 15.36 -10.32 14.50
CA LEU A 231 14.77 -9.82 13.26
C LEU A 231 15.88 -9.65 12.20
N PRO A 232 15.56 -9.83 10.90
CA PRO A 232 16.54 -9.72 9.82
C PRO A 232 17.22 -8.33 9.82
N PRO A 233 18.53 -8.23 9.54
CA PRO A 233 19.22 -6.95 9.44
C PRO A 233 19.42 -6.46 8.00
N GLU A 234 19.01 -7.22 6.99
CA GLU A 234 19.31 -6.96 5.59
C GLU A 234 18.08 -7.09 4.69
N VAL A 235 18.16 -6.44 3.53
CA VAL A 235 17.28 -6.66 2.38
C VAL A 235 18.12 -7.05 1.18
N VAL A 236 17.56 -7.90 0.31
CA VAL A 236 18.17 -8.35 -0.95
C VAL A 236 17.13 -8.36 -2.04
N VAL A 237 17.55 -8.31 -3.30
CA VAL A 237 16.67 -8.57 -4.44
C VAL A 237 16.89 -10.00 -4.92
N GLN A 238 15.82 -10.78 -4.92
CA GLN A 238 15.77 -12.13 -5.47
C GLN A 238 15.05 -12.14 -6.82
N ASP A 239 15.41 -13.09 -7.69
CA ASP A 239 14.61 -13.43 -8.86
C ASP A 239 13.57 -14.53 -8.56
N ALA A 240 12.78 -14.90 -9.57
CA ALA A 240 11.76 -15.94 -9.46
C ALA A 240 12.31 -17.36 -9.19
N ASP A 241 13.61 -17.59 -9.38
CA ASP A 241 14.29 -18.85 -9.01
C ASP A 241 14.83 -18.80 -7.55
N GLY A 242 14.69 -17.66 -6.86
CA GLY A 242 15.18 -17.41 -5.51
C GLY A 242 16.65 -17.02 -5.43
N GLU A 243 17.30 -16.77 -6.58
CA GLU A 243 18.69 -16.36 -6.62
C GLU A 243 18.81 -14.87 -6.28
N VAL A 244 19.76 -14.52 -5.41
CA VAL A 244 20.05 -13.12 -5.09
C VAL A 244 20.73 -12.46 -6.28
N VAL A 245 20.02 -11.51 -6.91
CA VAL A 245 20.48 -10.76 -8.09
C VAL A 245 21.03 -9.38 -7.73
N GLU A 246 20.64 -8.83 -6.58
CA GLU A 246 21.17 -7.58 -6.05
C GLU A 246 21.22 -7.60 -4.52
N SER A 247 22.28 -7.01 -3.94
CA SER A 247 22.51 -6.97 -2.50
C SER A 247 23.54 -5.89 -2.15
N GLY A 248 23.80 -5.71 -0.85
CA GLY A 248 24.76 -4.70 -0.37
C GLY A 248 24.14 -3.32 -0.17
N PHE A 249 22.82 -3.27 0.02
CA PHE A 249 22.10 -2.08 0.47
C PHE A 249 22.50 -1.69 1.90
N PRO A 250 22.14 -0.48 2.38
CA PRO A 250 22.37 -0.10 3.77
C PRO A 250 21.76 -1.10 4.76
N GLU A 251 22.45 -1.37 5.87
CA GLU A 251 21.97 -2.28 6.92
C GLU A 251 20.67 -1.73 7.55
N CYS A 252 19.73 -2.63 7.83
CA CYS A 252 18.47 -2.37 8.49
C CYS A 252 18.33 -3.26 9.74
N PRO A 253 19.13 -3.03 10.79
CA PRO A 253 19.12 -3.89 11.97
C PRO A 253 17.73 -3.93 12.60
N GLY A 254 17.23 -5.14 12.86
CA GLY A 254 15.92 -5.33 13.47
C GLY A 254 14.77 -4.86 12.56
N LEU A 255 14.90 -5.14 11.25
CA LEU A 255 13.93 -4.79 10.22
C LEU A 255 12.54 -5.30 10.61
N HIS A 256 11.58 -4.38 10.61
CA HIS A 256 10.17 -4.70 10.74
C HIS A 256 9.36 -3.52 10.22
N GLY A 257 8.39 -3.80 9.34
CA GLY A 257 7.58 -2.79 8.69
C GLY A 257 8.16 -2.34 7.36
N GLU A 258 7.28 -2.33 6.37
CA GLU A 258 7.53 -2.08 4.97
C GLU A 258 6.41 -1.20 4.42
N VAL A 259 6.73 -0.44 3.38
CA VAL A 259 5.73 0.19 2.53
C VAL A 259 6.33 0.47 1.16
N ALA A 260 5.57 0.24 0.10
CA ALA A 260 5.95 0.65 -1.24
C ALA A 260 5.11 1.86 -1.68
N LEU A 261 5.74 2.78 -2.40
CA LEU A 261 5.12 3.95 -3.00
C LEU A 261 5.76 4.19 -4.37
N GLY A 262 5.00 3.96 -5.44
CA GLY A 262 5.50 4.09 -6.81
C GLY A 262 6.71 3.19 -7.06
N ASP A 263 7.83 3.80 -7.42
CA ASP A 263 9.14 3.17 -7.69
C ASP A 263 10.06 3.11 -6.46
N THR A 264 9.51 3.37 -5.27
CA THR A 264 10.24 3.36 -4.00
C THR A 264 9.67 2.32 -3.03
N VAL A 265 10.53 1.64 -2.28
CA VAL A 265 10.16 0.85 -1.10
C VAL A 265 10.95 1.31 0.12
N ALA A 266 10.29 1.36 1.27
CA ALA A 266 10.91 1.70 2.54
C ALA A 266 10.74 0.57 3.56
N PHE A 267 11.77 0.37 4.38
CA PHE A 267 11.82 -0.60 5.47
C PHE A 267 12.21 0.10 6.77
N ALA A 268 11.42 -0.09 7.82
CA ALA A 268 11.71 0.45 9.14
C ALA A 268 12.70 -0.45 9.89
N CYS A 269 13.68 0.17 10.53
CA CYS A 269 14.77 -0.49 11.23
C CYS A 269 14.85 0.04 12.68
N ALA A 270 15.65 -0.61 13.52
CA ALA A 270 15.88 -0.15 14.89
C ALA A 270 16.54 1.24 14.97
N ASP A 271 17.27 1.65 13.94
CA ASP A 271 18.12 2.85 13.92
C ASP A 271 17.85 3.79 12.73
N GLY A 272 16.73 3.62 12.02
CA GLY A 272 16.31 4.51 10.95
C GLY A 272 15.43 3.79 9.94
N ILE A 273 15.38 4.31 8.73
CA ILE A 273 14.58 3.78 7.62
C ILE A 273 15.49 3.54 6.43
N VAL A 274 15.48 2.32 5.88
CA VAL A 274 16.13 2.03 4.60
C VAL A 274 15.12 2.29 3.49
N VAL A 275 15.51 3.08 2.51
CA VAL A 275 14.71 3.37 1.31
C VAL A 275 15.48 2.84 0.11
N LEU A 276 14.80 2.07 -0.74
CA LEU A 276 15.32 1.62 -2.03
C LEU A 276 14.49 2.26 -3.15
N GLU A 277 15.16 2.92 -4.08
CA GLU A 277 14.56 3.58 -5.24
C GLU A 277 14.99 2.84 -6.52
N GLU A 278 14.03 2.51 -7.39
CA GLU A 278 14.34 1.86 -8.67
C GLU A 278 15.00 2.83 -9.65
N HIS A 279 16.18 2.46 -10.15
CA HIS A 279 16.92 3.21 -11.16
C HIS A 279 17.21 2.35 -12.40
N GLY A 280 16.16 2.07 -13.15
CA GLY A 280 16.25 1.37 -14.43
C GLY A 280 16.35 -0.15 -14.27
N ASP A 281 17.53 -0.68 -13.93
CA ASP A 281 17.77 -2.13 -13.77
C ASP A 281 18.41 -2.53 -12.44
N HIS A 282 18.51 -1.58 -11.50
CA HIS A 282 19.06 -1.75 -10.16
C HIS A 282 18.34 -0.81 -9.18
N PHE A 283 18.63 -0.95 -7.89
CA PHE A 283 18.11 -0.07 -6.84
C PHE A 283 19.23 0.79 -6.23
N ASP A 284 18.96 2.08 -6.04
CA ASP A 284 19.79 2.89 -5.15
C ASP A 284 19.23 2.82 -3.73
N GLY A 285 20.09 2.45 -2.78
CA GLY A 285 19.73 2.28 -1.38
C GLY A 285 20.22 3.43 -0.49
N HIS A 286 19.32 4.00 0.29
CA HIS A 286 19.57 5.09 1.21
C HIS A 286 19.10 4.75 2.64
N LYS A 287 19.78 5.32 3.63
CA LYS A 287 19.38 5.22 5.05
C LYS A 287 19.00 6.61 5.52
N LEU A 288 17.76 6.75 5.98
CA LEU A 288 17.25 7.95 6.62
C LEU A 288 17.35 7.77 8.13
N GLU A 289 17.99 8.72 8.81
CA GLU A 289 18.11 8.71 10.27
C GLU A 289 16.79 9.17 10.92
N TYR A 290 16.47 8.62 12.10
CA TYR A 290 15.38 9.17 12.89
C TYR A 290 15.70 10.60 13.36
N PRO A 291 14.68 11.47 13.56
CA PRO A 291 14.90 12.86 13.98
C PRO A 291 15.58 13.01 15.34
N ASP A 292 15.40 12.02 16.22
CA ASP A 292 15.99 11.91 17.56
C ASP A 292 16.09 10.43 18.00
N ASP A 293 16.36 10.19 19.29
CA ASP A 293 16.50 8.85 19.87
C ASP A 293 15.28 8.44 20.73
N ASP A 294 14.15 9.15 20.63
CA ASP A 294 12.98 8.96 21.51
C ASP A 294 12.09 7.77 21.08
N GLY A 295 12.27 7.27 19.86
CA GLY A 295 11.43 6.20 19.30
C GLY A 295 12.09 5.37 18.21
N ARG A 296 11.32 4.41 17.66
CA ARG A 296 11.62 3.70 16.41
C ARG A 296 10.33 3.37 15.70
N SER A 297 10.40 3.18 14.39
CA SER A 297 9.30 2.61 13.62
C SER A 297 9.36 1.08 13.59
N GLY A 298 8.19 0.48 13.46
CA GLY A 298 7.96 -0.93 13.17
C GLY A 298 6.81 -1.14 12.19
N THR A 299 6.05 -0.10 11.87
CA THR A 299 4.92 -0.14 10.96
C THR A 299 5.00 1.08 10.07
N LEU A 300 5.00 0.85 8.76
CA LEU A 300 4.93 1.90 7.76
C LEU A 300 3.61 1.78 6.99
N ARG A 301 3.06 2.92 6.59
CA ARG A 301 1.82 3.03 5.81
C ARG A 301 1.94 4.20 4.84
N THR A 302 1.18 4.11 3.75
CA THR A 302 0.92 5.22 2.84
C THR A 302 -0.50 5.07 2.31
N ALA A 303 -0.95 6.02 1.49
CA ALA A 303 -2.19 5.94 0.76
C ALA A 303 -1.96 6.35 -0.69
N SER A 304 -2.67 5.69 -1.61
CA SER A 304 -2.63 6.01 -3.04
C SER A 304 -2.92 7.50 -3.26
N GLY A 305 -2.00 8.19 -3.94
CA GLY A 305 -2.08 9.63 -4.19
C GLY A 305 -1.29 10.51 -3.22
N LEU A 306 -0.64 9.94 -2.20
CA LEU A 306 0.34 10.64 -1.37
C LEU A 306 1.75 10.43 -1.90
N ASP A 307 2.60 11.45 -1.70
CA ASP A 307 4.05 11.38 -1.99
C ASP A 307 4.87 11.07 -0.72
N VAL A 308 4.20 10.81 0.41
CA VAL A 308 4.83 10.59 1.72
C VAL A 308 4.44 9.26 2.33
N LEU A 309 5.31 8.78 3.21
CA LEU A 309 5.09 7.59 4.04
C LEU A 309 4.89 8.03 5.49
N VAL A 310 4.15 7.24 6.26
CA VAL A 310 3.92 7.48 7.68
C VAL A 310 4.35 6.27 8.48
N GLY A 311 5.09 6.51 9.56
CA GLY A 311 5.55 5.46 10.46
C GLY A 311 5.21 5.73 11.91
N ASN A 312 4.91 4.69 12.68
CA ASN A 312 4.83 4.84 14.13
C ASN A 312 6.20 5.21 14.70
N TYR A 313 6.24 5.88 15.86
CA TYR A 313 7.51 6.33 16.44
C TYR A 313 7.53 6.31 17.95
N SER A 314 6.64 7.08 18.57
CA SER A 314 6.49 7.16 20.03
C SER A 314 5.02 7.33 20.39
N ALA A 315 4.72 7.42 21.68
CA ALA A 315 3.37 7.72 22.15
C ALA A 315 2.93 9.17 21.86
N GLU A 316 3.87 10.07 21.56
CA GLU A 316 3.63 11.50 21.41
C GLU A 316 3.74 11.99 19.96
N ALA A 317 4.30 11.18 19.05
CA ALA A 317 4.54 11.58 17.67
C ALA A 317 4.61 10.39 16.70
N MET A 318 4.38 10.67 15.42
CA MET A 318 4.60 9.77 14.28
C MET A 318 5.59 10.37 13.29
N LEU A 319 6.22 9.52 12.47
CA LEU A 319 7.12 9.95 11.40
C LEU A 319 6.30 10.28 10.15
N VAL A 320 6.65 11.39 9.50
CA VAL A 320 6.29 11.68 8.11
C VAL A 320 7.58 11.67 7.30
N ILE A 321 7.64 10.80 6.30
CA ILE A 321 8.84 10.48 5.54
C ILE A 321 8.58 10.88 4.09
N ASP A 322 9.40 11.80 3.59
CA ASP A 322 9.46 12.16 2.18
C ASP A 322 10.65 11.41 1.57
N PRO A 323 10.41 10.31 0.82
CA PRO A 323 11.48 9.56 0.20
C PRO A 323 12.22 10.38 -0.86
N ALA A 324 11.54 11.23 -1.62
CA ALA A 324 12.14 11.99 -2.72
C ALA A 324 13.11 13.08 -2.22
N GLU A 325 12.76 13.74 -1.11
CA GLU A 325 13.62 14.76 -0.49
C GLU A 325 14.58 14.17 0.57
N HIS A 326 14.49 12.86 0.84
CA HIS A 326 15.24 12.17 1.90
C HIS A 326 15.04 12.84 3.27
N GLU A 327 13.81 13.26 3.57
CA GLU A 327 13.47 13.97 4.80
C GLU A 327 12.59 13.12 5.71
N VAL A 328 12.91 13.12 7.00
CA VAL A 328 12.09 12.51 8.04
C VAL A 328 11.72 13.59 9.05
N THR A 329 10.43 13.80 9.23
CA THR A 329 9.88 14.79 10.17
C THR A 329 8.94 14.13 11.17
N LEU A 330 8.58 14.85 12.22
CA LEU A 330 7.62 14.40 13.23
C LEU A 330 6.31 15.17 13.08
N VAL A 331 5.20 14.45 13.22
CA VAL A 331 3.88 15.02 13.47
C VAL A 331 3.45 14.67 14.90
N ASP A 332 3.06 15.68 15.68
CA ASP A 332 2.64 15.51 17.07
C ASP A 332 1.26 14.83 17.14
N LEU A 333 1.11 13.93 18.11
CA LEU A 333 -0.16 13.26 18.40
C LEU A 333 -0.93 13.97 19.52
N PRO A 334 -2.28 14.05 19.43
CA PRO A 334 -3.10 14.55 20.53
C PRO A 334 -3.08 13.60 21.74
N ASP A 335 -3.03 12.29 21.46
CA ASP A 335 -3.07 11.19 22.41
C ASP A 335 -2.38 9.96 21.77
N ALA A 336 -2.02 8.97 22.58
CA ALA A 336 -1.45 7.72 22.07
C ALA A 336 -2.49 6.95 21.26
N PHE A 337 -2.10 6.47 20.08
CA PHE A 337 -2.98 5.70 19.19
C PHE A 337 -2.78 4.20 19.38
N SER A 338 -3.87 3.45 19.54
CA SER A 338 -3.83 1.97 19.57
C SER A 338 -3.74 1.34 18.18
N THR A 339 -4.10 2.10 17.15
CA THR A 339 -4.08 1.74 15.74
C THR A 339 -3.94 3.01 14.91
N PHE A 340 -3.42 2.89 13.70
CA PHE A 340 -3.42 4.02 12.78
C PHE A 340 -3.65 3.59 11.33
N ALA A 341 -4.22 4.51 10.57
CA ALA A 341 -4.37 4.42 9.13
C ALA A 341 -3.94 5.73 8.48
N VAL A 342 -3.63 5.69 7.19
CA VAL A 342 -3.28 6.88 6.40
C VAL A 342 -4.31 7.03 5.30
N SER A 343 -4.86 8.23 5.15
CA SER A 343 -5.77 8.58 4.07
C SER A 343 -5.16 9.66 3.19
N ALA A 344 -5.36 9.57 1.87
CA ALA A 344 -5.00 10.63 0.92
C ALA A 344 -6.00 11.81 0.93
N TYR A 345 -7.09 11.69 1.68
CA TYR A 345 -8.10 12.74 1.81
C TYR A 345 -7.49 14.06 2.33
N ASP A 346 -7.92 15.18 1.73
CA ASP A 346 -7.54 16.55 2.10
C ASP A 346 -6.01 16.75 2.23
N ASP A 347 -5.28 16.35 1.19
CA ASP A 347 -3.81 16.40 1.07
C ASP A 347 -3.06 15.55 2.12
N GLY A 348 -3.73 14.57 2.70
CA GLY A 348 -3.12 13.58 3.60
C GLY A 348 -3.54 13.73 5.06
N ARG A 349 -4.04 12.64 5.64
CA ARG A 349 -4.46 12.54 7.04
C ARG A 349 -3.91 11.27 7.67
N LEU A 350 -3.26 11.42 8.82
CA LEU A 350 -3.02 10.34 9.77
C LEU A 350 -4.27 10.17 10.63
N LEU A 351 -4.83 8.98 10.66
CA LEU A 351 -6.00 8.63 11.46
C LEU A 351 -5.59 7.70 12.60
N GLY A 352 -6.17 7.86 13.78
CA GLY A 352 -5.95 6.91 14.86
C GLY A 352 -6.94 7.02 16.02
N MET A 353 -7.06 5.93 16.76
CA MET A 353 -7.97 5.79 17.90
C MET A 353 -7.21 5.94 19.22
N SER A 354 -7.70 6.80 20.10
CA SER A 354 -7.28 6.87 21.50
C SER A 354 -8.16 5.99 22.39
N ALA A 355 -7.60 5.51 23.51
CA ALA A 355 -8.26 4.62 24.46
C ALA A 355 -9.57 5.16 25.07
N ASP A 356 -9.83 6.46 24.98
CA ASP A 356 -11.09 7.08 25.41
C ASP A 356 -12.24 6.95 24.38
N GLY A 357 -11.98 6.27 23.25
CA GLY A 357 -12.94 6.03 22.18
C GLY A 357 -13.07 7.17 21.18
N THR A 358 -12.06 8.05 21.09
CA THR A 358 -12.03 9.17 20.14
C THR A 358 -11.26 8.79 18.89
N LEU A 359 -11.83 9.09 17.72
CA LEU A 359 -11.10 9.07 16.45
C LEU A 359 -10.44 10.43 16.24
N HIS A 360 -9.14 10.43 15.97
CA HIS A 360 -8.37 11.60 15.62
C HIS A 360 -7.96 11.56 14.15
N ALA A 361 -7.95 12.72 13.51
CA ALA A 361 -7.35 12.94 12.21
C ALA A 361 -6.33 14.08 12.31
N VAL A 362 -5.10 13.82 11.87
CA VAL A 362 -3.99 14.77 11.91
C VAL A 362 -3.52 15.05 10.50
N ALA A 363 -3.52 16.32 10.10
CA ALA A 363 -2.99 16.75 8.82
C ALA A 363 -1.48 16.48 8.74
N LEU A 364 -1.04 15.75 7.71
CA LEU A 364 0.36 15.35 7.56
C LEU A 364 1.29 16.56 7.30
N ASP A 365 0.78 17.59 6.63
CA ASP A 365 1.55 18.76 6.21
C ASP A 365 1.68 19.84 7.31
N SER A 366 0.62 20.02 8.10
CA SER A 366 0.43 21.15 8.99
C SER A 366 0.31 20.75 10.46
N GLY A 367 0.04 19.48 10.74
CA GLY A 367 -0.24 18.98 12.09
C GLY A 367 -1.58 19.47 12.66
N GLU A 368 -2.49 20.00 11.83
CA GLU A 368 -3.83 20.36 12.28
C GLU A 368 -4.60 19.10 12.71
N ILE A 369 -5.23 19.16 13.89
CA ILE A 369 -5.93 18.02 14.50
C ILE A 369 -7.43 18.28 14.49
N THR A 370 -8.19 17.33 13.95
CA THR A 370 -9.63 17.21 14.15
C THR A 370 -9.94 15.90 14.88
N SER A 371 -11.03 15.88 15.66
CA SER A 371 -11.38 14.73 16.49
C SER A 371 -12.88 14.51 16.52
N VAL A 372 -13.29 13.26 16.39
CA VAL A 372 -14.66 12.81 16.61
C VAL A 372 -14.70 12.02 17.90
N ALA A 373 -15.21 12.64 18.96
CA ALA A 373 -15.25 12.03 20.29
C ALA A 373 -16.36 10.98 20.41
N SER A 374 -16.13 9.97 21.25
CA SER A 374 -17.11 8.93 21.57
C SER A 374 -17.61 8.17 20.34
N VAL A 375 -16.69 7.81 19.43
CA VAL A 375 -16.98 6.85 18.35
C VAL A 375 -17.28 5.49 18.96
N THR A 376 -16.47 5.07 19.93
CA THR A 376 -16.70 3.87 20.76
C THR A 376 -16.79 4.25 22.24
N GLU A 377 -17.13 3.29 23.10
CA GLU A 377 -16.81 3.44 24.53
C GLU A 377 -15.28 3.36 24.75
N ALA A 378 -14.82 3.81 25.93
CA ALA A 378 -13.42 3.69 26.29
C ALA A 378 -13.01 2.22 26.47
N TYR A 379 -11.80 1.90 26.03
CA TYR A 379 -11.21 0.56 26.10
C TYR A 379 -9.90 0.58 26.91
N ASP A 380 -9.33 -0.60 27.15
CA ASP A 380 -8.11 -0.73 27.95
C ASP A 380 -6.91 -0.12 27.21
N GLU A 381 -6.25 0.87 27.83
CA GLU A 381 -5.05 1.50 27.27
C GLU A 381 -3.84 0.56 27.30
N ASP A 382 -3.87 -0.46 28.15
CA ASP A 382 -2.84 -1.48 28.30
C ASP A 382 -3.14 -2.76 27.48
N ALA A 383 -4.15 -2.74 26.61
CA ALA A 383 -4.50 -3.86 25.74
C ALA A 383 -3.29 -4.33 24.90
N GLU A 384 -3.08 -5.63 24.82
CA GLU A 384 -2.06 -6.20 23.93
C GLU A 384 -2.52 -6.08 22.47
N TRP A 385 -1.58 -6.12 21.51
CA TRP A 385 -1.92 -5.99 20.08
C TRP A 385 -2.90 -7.06 19.57
N SER A 386 -2.98 -8.21 20.27
CA SER A 386 -3.90 -9.30 19.99
C SER A 386 -5.28 -9.15 20.64
N ASP A 387 -5.44 -8.21 21.59
CA ASP A 387 -6.71 -7.97 22.25
C ASP A 387 -7.66 -7.18 21.34
N PRO A 388 -8.94 -7.58 21.21
CA PRO A 388 -9.90 -6.87 20.37
C PRO A 388 -10.13 -5.44 20.84
N THR A 389 -9.54 -4.50 20.12
CA THR A 389 -9.68 -3.05 20.29
C THR A 389 -10.09 -2.40 18.96
N PRO A 390 -10.68 -1.19 18.97
CA PRO A 390 -11.08 -0.53 17.74
C PRO A 390 -9.96 -0.44 16.69
N GLN A 391 -10.28 -0.83 15.46
CA GLN A 391 -9.42 -0.72 14.27
C GLN A 391 -10.03 0.27 13.27
N VAL A 392 -9.19 0.89 12.45
CA VAL A 392 -9.57 1.94 11.49
C VAL A 392 -9.32 1.47 10.06
N ALA A 393 -10.32 1.58 9.19
CA ALA A 393 -10.18 1.47 7.74
C ALA A 393 -10.58 2.77 7.05
N VAL A 394 -9.88 3.12 5.98
CA VAL A 394 -10.13 4.32 5.18
C VAL A 394 -11.11 3.99 4.06
N GLY A 395 -12.22 4.72 3.99
CA GLY A 395 -13.17 4.65 2.88
C GLY A 395 -12.88 5.67 1.79
N GLY A 396 -13.81 5.79 0.83
CA GLY A 396 -13.73 6.81 -0.21
C GLY A 396 -13.96 8.23 0.33
N GLY A 397 -13.12 9.17 -0.08
CA GLY A 397 -13.23 10.58 0.31
C GLY A 397 -13.03 10.79 1.82
N ALA A 398 -13.98 11.47 2.46
CA ALA A 398 -13.93 11.83 3.89
C ALA A 398 -14.40 10.70 4.82
N LEU A 399 -14.73 9.52 4.30
CA LEU A 399 -15.33 8.44 5.09
C LEU A 399 -14.26 7.55 5.72
N VAL A 400 -14.49 7.20 6.99
CA VAL A 400 -13.65 6.31 7.80
C VAL A 400 -14.54 5.29 8.48
N TYR A 401 -14.06 4.05 8.59
CA TYR A 401 -14.76 2.97 9.26
C TYR A 401 -14.00 2.54 10.51
N VAL A 402 -14.67 2.49 11.65
CA VAL A 402 -14.08 2.14 12.95
C VAL A 402 -14.80 0.94 13.53
N THR A 403 -14.08 -0.14 13.83
CA THR A 403 -14.68 -1.28 14.54
C THR A 403 -14.95 -0.95 16.01
N ASP A 404 -16.07 -1.44 16.53
CA ASP A 404 -16.36 -1.47 17.97
C ASP A 404 -16.57 -2.93 18.40
N PRO A 405 -15.48 -3.62 18.79
CA PRO A 405 -15.54 -5.00 19.23
C PRO A 405 -16.52 -5.22 20.40
N ALA A 406 -16.63 -4.25 21.31
CA ALA A 406 -17.47 -4.37 22.52
C ALA A 406 -18.96 -4.20 22.21
N ALA A 407 -19.31 -3.38 21.21
CA ALA A 407 -20.68 -3.20 20.76
C ALA A 407 -21.12 -4.21 19.69
N GLY A 408 -20.19 -4.91 19.04
CA GLY A 408 -20.50 -5.76 17.90
C GLY A 408 -20.85 -4.96 16.64
N GLN A 409 -20.22 -3.79 16.47
CA GLN A 409 -20.57 -2.82 15.43
C GLN A 409 -19.36 -2.34 14.62
N VAL A 410 -19.64 -1.72 13.48
CA VAL A 410 -18.68 -0.87 12.74
C VAL A 410 -19.31 0.50 12.55
N HIS A 411 -18.63 1.55 12.97
CA HIS A 411 -19.08 2.93 12.83
C HIS A 411 -18.53 3.54 11.54
N GLU A 412 -19.40 4.16 10.76
CA GLU A 412 -18.98 5.06 9.69
C GLU A 412 -18.87 6.48 10.25
N VAL A 413 -17.74 7.12 9.99
CA VAL A 413 -17.42 8.48 10.42
C VAL A 413 -17.13 9.32 9.20
N ASP A 414 -17.78 10.49 9.12
CA ASP A 414 -17.50 11.51 8.11
C ASP A 414 -16.57 12.58 8.72
N LEU A 415 -15.36 12.70 8.17
CA LEU A 415 -14.36 13.65 8.63
C LEU A 415 -14.75 15.12 8.35
N ASP A 416 -15.48 15.40 7.27
CA ASP A 416 -16.00 16.74 6.97
C ASP A 416 -17.11 17.14 7.96
N GLY A 417 -17.98 16.18 8.27
CA GLY A 417 -19.06 16.33 9.22
C GLY A 417 -18.63 16.31 10.69
N GLU A 418 -17.40 15.85 10.96
CA GLU A 418 -16.84 15.56 12.29
C GLU A 418 -17.80 14.71 13.14
N ALA A 419 -18.41 13.68 12.53
CA ALA A 419 -19.48 12.92 13.18
C ALA A 419 -19.57 11.47 12.69
N VAL A 420 -20.01 10.59 13.59
CA VAL A 420 -20.53 9.27 13.23
C VAL A 420 -21.82 9.45 12.41
N THR A 421 -21.83 8.97 11.17
CA THR A 421 -22.98 9.04 10.25
C THR A 421 -23.91 7.86 10.41
N GLN A 422 -23.35 6.68 10.69
CA GLN A 422 -24.09 5.44 10.95
C GLN A 422 -23.28 4.43 11.77
N SER A 423 -24.00 3.48 12.39
CA SER A 423 -23.42 2.31 13.05
C SER A 423 -24.03 1.05 12.43
N LEU A 424 -23.16 0.17 11.94
CA LEU A 424 -23.50 -1.07 11.25
C LEU A 424 -23.48 -2.22 12.25
N ASP A 425 -24.60 -2.93 12.42
CA ASP A 425 -24.67 -4.11 13.28
C ASP A 425 -24.02 -5.31 12.58
N VAL A 426 -22.78 -5.64 12.94
CA VAL A 426 -22.05 -6.80 12.40
C VAL A 426 -22.28 -8.04 13.27
N GLY A 427 -22.43 -7.85 14.59
CA GLY A 427 -22.46 -8.92 15.57
C GLY A 427 -21.06 -9.43 15.93
N GLY A 428 -21.00 -10.38 16.86
CA GLY A 428 -19.72 -10.93 17.32
C GLY A 428 -18.80 -9.88 17.95
N THR A 429 -17.51 -10.01 17.70
CA THR A 429 -16.42 -9.17 18.19
C THR A 429 -15.65 -8.63 16.96
N PRO A 430 -16.21 -7.67 16.19
CA PRO A 430 -15.58 -7.18 14.96
C PRO A 430 -14.25 -6.50 15.32
N PHE A 431 -13.14 -7.04 14.82
CA PHE A 431 -11.80 -6.60 15.20
C PHE A 431 -11.05 -5.95 14.02
N HIS A 432 -10.36 -6.74 13.19
CA HIS A 432 -9.67 -6.20 12.00
C HIS A 432 -10.67 -5.85 10.90
N VAL A 433 -10.45 -4.71 10.24
CA VAL A 433 -11.28 -4.22 9.16
C VAL A 433 -10.43 -3.75 7.98
N ALA A 434 -10.91 -4.01 6.77
CA ALA A 434 -10.37 -3.46 5.54
C ALA A 434 -11.53 -2.97 4.66
N ALA A 435 -11.33 -1.84 3.97
CA ALA A 435 -12.31 -1.26 3.06
C ALA A 435 -11.87 -1.45 1.60
N PHE A 436 -12.85 -1.64 0.71
CA PHE A 436 -12.67 -2.00 -0.69
C PHE A 436 -13.62 -1.18 -1.57
N GLY A 437 -13.29 -1.06 -2.87
CA GLY A 437 -14.15 -0.40 -3.87
C GLY A 437 -14.27 1.11 -3.70
N GLY A 438 -13.22 1.76 -3.17
CA GLY A 438 -13.12 3.20 -2.94
C GLY A 438 -12.72 4.02 -4.15
#